data_AF-A0ABD2N2G5-F1
#
_entry.id   AF-A0ABD2N2G5-F1
#
_cell.length_a   1.000
_cell.length_b   1.000
_cell.length_c   1.000
_cell.angle_alpha   90.00
_cell.angle_beta   90.00
_cell.angle_gamma   90.00
#
_symmetry.space_group_name_H-M   'P 1'
#
loop_
_entity.id
_entity.type
_entity.pdbx_description
1 polymer ?
#
loop_
_entity_poly.entity_id
_entity_poly.type
_entity_poly.pdbx_seq_one_letter_code
_entity_poly.pdbx_strand_id
1 'polypeptide(L)'
;GDFNVPFDTGHSEASELVYLLETYGFTLLIKAATRERACIDNIFANFNHDSFVSELVDFGISDHLGQLEHNIDNKSLIRNLFRPIIQEGFIKLYNDIEIVNWIFEDSIDMNIKERFEMFFCVLEQALLKSFPEKNYLERSSKPKKNPWFDESLRLMREQLKLLSEVSKQYNRAEDLENNRRFTIQYKQAIKNAKKVANDNAINTARNPTKCMRNIINQKKGTEENCLLPQDFSKFFAQVADKPIDKIPRMTL
;
A
#
# COMPACT_ATOMS: atom_id res chain seq x y z
N GLY A 1 5.95 -9.55 8.22
CA GLY A 1 6.90 -10.11 7.24
C GLY A 1 6.42 -11.46 6.75
N ASP A 2 7.04 -11.96 5.70
CA ASP A 2 6.76 -13.28 5.13
C ASP A 2 7.48 -14.37 5.94
N PHE A 3 6.71 -15.23 6.61
CA PHE A 3 7.25 -16.37 7.36
C PHE A 3 7.21 -17.66 6.53
N ASN A 4 6.50 -17.68 5.39
CA ASN A 4 6.21 -18.88 4.62
C ASN A 4 5.63 -20.05 5.45
N VAL A 5 4.90 -19.71 6.52
CA VAL A 5 4.26 -20.67 7.45
C VAL A 5 2.77 -20.34 7.54
N PRO A 6 1.84 -21.30 7.37
CA PRO A 6 0.42 -21.01 7.29
C PRO A 6 -0.20 -20.88 8.69
N PHE A 7 -0.41 -19.64 9.15
CA PHE A 7 -0.94 -19.32 10.48
C PHE A 7 -2.46 -19.57 10.64
N ASP A 8 -3.16 -19.88 9.56
CA ASP A 8 -4.61 -20.05 9.48
C ASP A 8 -5.09 -21.51 9.49
N THR A 9 -4.17 -22.46 9.36
CA THR A 9 -4.50 -23.89 9.12
C THR A 9 -4.20 -24.80 10.32
N GLY A 10 -3.75 -24.24 11.45
CA GLY A 10 -3.44 -25.03 12.65
C GLY A 10 -2.24 -25.97 12.50
N HIS A 11 -1.35 -25.70 11.53
CA HIS A 11 -0.11 -26.46 11.36
C HIS A 11 0.77 -26.39 12.61
N SER A 12 1.47 -27.48 12.90
CA SER A 12 2.36 -27.60 14.07
C SER A 12 3.47 -26.54 14.06
N GLU A 13 4.07 -26.28 12.90
CA GLU A 13 5.13 -25.30 12.72
C GLU A 13 4.66 -23.87 13.02
N ALA A 14 3.44 -23.52 12.57
CA ALA A 14 2.82 -22.23 12.84
C ALA A 14 2.55 -22.07 14.34
N SER A 15 2.05 -23.13 14.96
CA SER A 15 1.70 -23.15 16.39
C SER A 15 2.95 -23.02 17.25
N GLU A 16 4.01 -23.77 16.93
CA GLU A 16 5.29 -23.71 17.64
C GLU A 16 5.95 -22.33 17.54
N LEU A 17 5.92 -21.72 16.35
CA LEU A 17 6.41 -20.35 16.16
C LEU A 17 5.59 -19.32 16.95
N VAL A 18 4.26 -19.43 16.93
CA VAL A 18 3.37 -18.56 17.71
C VAL A 18 3.66 -18.71 19.20
N TYR A 19 3.70 -19.94 19.73
CA TYR A 19 4.02 -20.19 21.13
C TYR A 19 5.38 -19.64 21.51
N LEU A 20 6.41 -19.88 20.69
CA LEU A 20 7.74 -19.33 20.92
C LEU A 20 7.69 -17.81 21.05
N LEU A 21 7.05 -17.11 20.11
CA LEU A 21 6.98 -15.66 20.11
C LEU A 21 6.12 -15.12 21.28
N GLU A 22 5.05 -15.83 21.66
CA GLU A 22 4.25 -15.53 22.84
C GLU A 22 5.07 -15.62 24.14
N THR A 23 6.02 -16.55 24.26
CA THR A 23 6.92 -16.60 25.43
C THR A 23 7.80 -15.35 25.56
N TYR A 24 8.06 -14.64 24.46
CA TYR A 24 8.76 -13.36 24.45
C TYR A 24 7.81 -12.15 24.50
N GLY A 25 6.52 -12.37 24.75
CA GLY A 25 5.51 -11.32 24.85
C GLY A 25 5.04 -10.77 23.50
N PHE A 26 5.34 -11.44 22.40
CA PHE A 26 4.82 -11.07 21.08
C PHE A 26 3.50 -11.75 20.79
N THR A 27 2.65 -11.05 20.06
CA THR A 27 1.30 -11.49 19.73
C THR A 27 1.07 -11.39 18.23
N LEU A 28 0.33 -12.35 17.69
CA LEU A 28 -0.01 -12.44 16.27
C LEU A 28 -1.10 -11.41 15.92
N LEU A 29 -0.85 -10.55 14.93
CA LEU A 29 -1.78 -9.48 14.56
C LEU A 29 -2.70 -9.84 13.38
N ILE A 30 -2.20 -10.56 12.38
CA ILE A 30 -2.95 -10.86 11.16
C ILE A 30 -3.51 -12.28 11.22
N LYS A 31 -4.82 -12.43 11.03
CA LYS A 31 -5.51 -13.74 11.03
C LYS A 31 -6.19 -14.07 9.71
N ALA A 32 -6.12 -13.18 8.73
CA ALA A 32 -6.73 -13.35 7.41
C ALA A 32 -5.66 -13.71 6.38
N ALA A 33 -6.07 -14.39 5.30
CA ALA A 33 -5.18 -14.80 4.22
C ALA A 33 -4.43 -13.58 3.62
N THR A 34 -3.12 -13.71 3.49
CA THR A 34 -2.22 -12.68 2.97
C THR A 34 -1.72 -13.01 1.57
N ARG A 35 -1.83 -14.27 1.14
CA ARG A 35 -1.59 -14.70 -0.23
C ARG A 35 -2.64 -15.73 -0.63
N GLU A 36 -3.45 -15.41 -1.62
CA GLU A 36 -4.57 -16.26 -2.07
C GLU A 36 -5.46 -16.73 -0.90
N ARG A 37 -5.33 -17.99 -0.47
CA ARG A 37 -6.09 -18.61 0.63
C ARG A 37 -5.24 -18.92 1.87
N ALA A 38 -3.98 -18.50 1.90
CA ALA A 38 -3.04 -18.80 2.97
C ALA A 38 -2.62 -17.53 3.72
N CYS A 39 -2.57 -17.61 5.04
CA CYS A 39 -1.99 -16.58 5.91
C CYS A 39 -0.51 -16.91 6.17
N ILE A 40 0.40 -16.42 5.32
CA ILE A 40 1.84 -16.70 5.41
C ILE A 40 2.70 -15.48 5.78
N ASP A 41 2.18 -14.29 5.50
CA ASP A 41 2.72 -13.04 6.03
C ASP A 41 2.07 -12.71 7.38
N ASN A 42 2.85 -12.28 8.38
CA ASN A 42 2.31 -11.81 9.65
C ASN A 42 3.08 -10.65 10.29
N ILE A 43 2.45 -9.94 11.21
CA ILE A 43 3.10 -8.96 12.07
C ILE A 43 2.98 -9.46 13.51
N PHE A 44 4.10 -9.50 14.21
CA PHE A 44 4.16 -9.81 15.63
C PHE A 44 4.49 -8.53 16.40
N ALA A 45 3.68 -8.21 17.40
CA ALA A 45 3.85 -7.02 18.22
C ALA A 45 3.91 -7.37 19.70
N ASN A 46 4.74 -6.64 20.45
CA ASN A 46 4.87 -6.76 21.91
C ASN A 46 4.41 -5.49 22.64
N PHE A 47 3.55 -4.69 22.00
CA PHE A 47 3.03 -3.42 22.49
C PHE A 47 1.50 -3.43 22.48
N ASN A 48 0.87 -2.50 23.19
CA ASN A 48 -0.56 -2.52 23.48
C ASN A 48 -1.43 -2.47 22.20
N HIS A 49 -2.22 -3.52 21.98
CA HIS A 49 -3.17 -3.65 20.86
C HIS A 49 -4.19 -2.52 20.76
N ASP A 50 -4.52 -1.87 21.86
CA ASP A 50 -5.48 -0.76 21.85
C ASP A 50 -4.93 0.50 21.17
N SER A 51 -3.63 0.54 20.87
CA SER A 51 -2.96 1.70 20.29
C SER A 51 -2.79 1.64 18.78
N PHE A 52 -3.13 0.52 18.12
CA PHE A 52 -2.93 0.35 16.68
C PHE A 52 -4.02 -0.48 16.01
N VAL A 53 -4.19 -0.28 14.71
CA VAL A 53 -5.04 -1.12 13.85
C VAL A 53 -4.18 -1.67 12.72
N SER A 54 -4.35 -2.97 12.47
CA SER A 54 -3.72 -3.67 11.35
C SER A 54 -4.77 -4.00 10.29
N GLU A 55 -4.50 -3.63 9.03
CA GLU A 55 -5.39 -3.88 7.90
C GLU A 55 -4.64 -4.56 6.74
N LEU A 56 -5.37 -5.38 5.97
CA LEU A 56 -4.90 -5.96 4.73
C LEU A 56 -5.33 -5.10 3.55
N VAL A 57 -4.40 -4.79 2.65
CA VAL A 57 -4.64 -3.95 1.48
C VAL A 57 -4.16 -4.62 0.21
N ASP A 58 -5.08 -4.84 -0.74
CA ASP A 58 -4.74 -5.28 -2.09
C ASP A 58 -4.25 -4.07 -2.91
N PHE A 59 -2.95 -4.08 -3.23
CA PHE A 59 -2.33 -3.07 -4.08
C PHE A 59 -2.38 -3.44 -5.58
N GLY A 60 -2.77 -4.67 -5.93
CA GLY A 60 -2.87 -5.15 -7.31
C GLY A 60 -1.53 -5.29 -8.05
N ILE A 61 -0.40 -5.20 -7.35
CA ILE A 61 0.97 -5.24 -7.92
C ILE A 61 1.77 -6.50 -7.54
N SER A 62 1.17 -7.33 -6.69
CA SER A 62 1.73 -8.53 -6.06
C SER A 62 0.61 -9.54 -5.87
N ASP A 63 0.95 -10.82 -5.83
CA ASP A 63 0.08 -11.91 -5.39
C ASP A 63 -0.11 -11.93 -3.87
N HIS A 64 0.75 -11.21 -3.13
CA HIS A 64 0.57 -10.93 -1.71
C HIS A 64 -0.26 -9.65 -1.47
N LEU A 65 -1.11 -9.68 -0.45
CA LEU A 65 -1.77 -8.53 0.15
C LEU A 65 -0.76 -7.77 1.03
N GLY A 66 -0.78 -6.45 0.92
CA GLY A 66 0.02 -5.61 1.81
C GLY A 66 -0.56 -5.57 3.21
N GLN A 67 0.32 -5.45 4.21
CA GLN A 67 -0.05 -5.27 5.61
C GLN A 67 0.22 -3.82 6.00
N LEU A 68 -0.79 -3.11 6.47
CA LEU A 68 -0.65 -1.75 7.00
C LEU A 68 -0.95 -1.77 8.50
N GLU A 69 -0.03 -1.22 9.27
CA GLU A 69 -0.21 -0.93 10.68
C GLU A 69 -0.26 0.60 10.86
N HIS A 70 -1.23 1.10 11.61
CA HIS A 70 -1.26 2.50 11.97
C HIS A 70 -1.67 2.70 13.43
N ASN A 71 -0.94 3.58 14.11
CA ASN A 71 -1.29 4.03 15.45
C ASN A 71 -2.64 4.77 15.43
N ILE A 72 -3.47 4.44 16.40
CA ILE A 72 -4.66 5.20 16.79
C ILE A 72 -4.17 6.42 17.57
N ASP A 73 -3.56 7.38 16.88
CA ASP A 73 -3.26 8.69 17.47
C ASP A 73 -4.62 9.34 17.80
N ASN A 74 -4.93 9.53 19.09
CA ASN A 74 -6.14 10.18 19.63
C ASN A 74 -6.29 11.67 19.23
N LYS A 75 -5.61 12.13 18.17
CA LYS A 75 -5.80 13.46 17.59
C LYS A 75 -7.06 13.42 16.74
N SER A 76 -8.17 13.98 17.26
CA SER A 76 -9.47 14.21 16.60
C SER A 76 -9.50 13.81 15.12
N LEU A 77 -9.55 12.51 14.86
CA LEU A 77 -9.63 11.97 13.51
C LEU A 77 -11.05 12.27 13.05
N ILE A 78 -11.18 13.16 12.07
CA ILE A 78 -12.47 13.37 11.43
C ILE A 78 -12.69 12.14 10.57
N ARG A 79 -13.62 11.27 10.99
CA ARG A 79 -14.11 10.17 10.15
C ARG A 79 -14.96 10.81 9.07
N ASN A 80 -14.44 10.77 7.85
CA ASN A 80 -15.18 11.22 6.69
C ASN A 80 -15.73 9.99 5.95
N LEU A 81 -17.00 10.07 5.59
CA LEU A 81 -17.69 9.12 4.73
C LEU A 81 -17.60 9.64 3.31
N PHE A 82 -17.24 8.77 2.37
CA PHE A 82 -17.36 9.08 0.96
C PHE A 82 -17.79 7.85 0.17
N ARG A 83 -18.35 8.11 -1.00
CA ARG A 83 -18.81 7.06 -1.91
C ARG A 83 -17.93 7.10 -3.17
N PRO A 84 -16.95 6.19 -3.33
CA PRO A 84 -16.05 6.22 -4.48
C PRO A 84 -16.81 5.90 -5.76
N ILE A 85 -16.85 6.85 -6.69
CA ILE A 85 -17.38 6.67 -8.03
C ILE A 85 -16.22 6.22 -8.92
N ILE A 86 -16.11 4.90 -9.15
CA ILE A 86 -15.01 4.27 -9.91
C ILE A 86 -15.58 3.39 -11.03
N GLN A 87 -14.75 3.07 -12.03
CA GLN A 87 -15.17 2.33 -13.23
C GLN A 87 -15.84 0.98 -12.91
N GLU A 88 -15.31 0.26 -11.91
CA GLU A 88 -15.89 -0.99 -11.42
C GLU A 88 -17.34 -0.80 -10.95
N GLY A 89 -17.62 0.29 -10.22
CA GLY A 89 -18.96 0.62 -9.77
C GLY A 89 -19.92 0.90 -10.92
N PHE A 90 -19.45 1.52 -12.01
CA PHE A 90 -20.27 1.69 -13.21
C PHE A 90 -20.60 0.37 -13.91
N ILE A 91 -19.65 -0.55 -14.01
CA ILE A 91 -19.89 -1.88 -14.60
C ILE A 91 -20.90 -2.65 -13.74
N LYS A 92 -20.75 -2.62 -12.41
CA LYS A 92 -21.72 -3.24 -11.49
C LYS A 92 -23.10 -2.63 -11.61
N LEU A 93 -23.19 -1.30 -11.67
CA LEU A 93 -24.46 -0.59 -11.82
C LEU A 93 -25.16 -0.99 -13.12
N TYR A 94 -24.42 -1.00 -14.22
CA TYR A 94 -24.96 -1.40 -15.52
C TYR A 94 -25.51 -2.82 -15.47
N ASN A 95 -24.70 -3.78 -15.00
CA ASN A 95 -25.11 -5.18 -14.91
C ASN A 95 -26.32 -5.38 -13.97
N ASP A 96 -26.33 -4.69 -12.83
CA ASP A 96 -27.42 -4.78 -11.86
C ASP A 96 -28.73 -4.22 -12.42
N ILE A 97 -28.69 -3.15 -13.22
CA ILE A 97 -29.88 -2.57 -13.88
C ILE A 97 -30.34 -3.43 -15.06
N GLU A 98 -29.41 -3.97 -15.85
CA GLU A 98 -29.71 -4.76 -17.06
C GLU A 98 -30.54 -6.01 -16.76
N ILE A 99 -30.34 -6.63 -15.60
CA ILE A 99 -31.07 -7.83 -15.17
C ILE A 99 -32.38 -7.55 -14.44
N VAL A 100 -32.72 -6.28 -14.19
CA VAL A 100 -33.97 -5.93 -13.50
C VAL A 100 -35.16 -6.30 -14.37
N ASN A 101 -36.14 -6.95 -13.74
CA ASN A 101 -37.43 -7.19 -14.34
C ASN A 101 -38.38 -5.99 -14.12
N TRP A 102 -38.70 -5.28 -15.20
CA TRP A 102 -39.52 -4.07 -15.19
C TRP A 102 -41.03 -4.32 -15.34
N ILE A 103 -41.51 -5.57 -15.17
CA ILE A 103 -42.94 -5.93 -15.33
C ILE A 103 -43.90 -5.07 -14.49
N PHE A 104 -43.43 -4.43 -13.41
CA PHE A 104 -44.25 -3.52 -12.61
C PHE A 104 -44.72 -2.26 -13.38
N GLU A 105 -44.07 -1.90 -14.50
CA GLU A 105 -44.48 -0.79 -15.36
C GLU A 105 -45.88 -1.01 -15.96
N ASP A 106 -46.20 -2.24 -16.34
CA ASP A 106 -47.46 -2.64 -16.97
C ASP A 106 -48.54 -3.08 -15.98
N SER A 107 -48.25 -3.04 -14.67
CA SER A 107 -49.17 -3.53 -13.65
C SER A 107 -50.42 -2.65 -13.55
N ILE A 108 -51.58 -3.22 -13.86
CA ILE A 108 -52.89 -2.54 -13.77
C ILE A 108 -53.26 -2.21 -12.32
N ASP A 109 -52.72 -2.98 -11.36
CA ASP A 109 -53.05 -2.87 -9.94
C ASP A 109 -52.28 -1.77 -9.20
N MET A 110 -51.29 -1.15 -9.86
CA MET A 110 -50.46 -0.09 -9.28
C MET A 110 -50.77 1.28 -9.85
N ASN A 111 -50.85 2.29 -8.98
CA ASN A 111 -50.96 3.69 -9.39
C ASN A 111 -49.59 4.26 -9.83
N ILE A 112 -49.61 5.41 -10.49
CA ILE A 112 -48.40 6.05 -11.05
C ILE A 112 -47.34 6.32 -9.98
N LYS A 113 -47.77 6.71 -8.77
CA LYS A 113 -46.85 7.02 -7.67
C LYS A 113 -46.12 5.76 -7.21
N GLU A 114 -46.84 4.66 -7.03
CA GLU A 114 -46.27 3.36 -6.64
C GLU A 114 -45.27 2.85 -7.67
N ARG A 115 -45.59 2.99 -8.97
CA ARG A 115 -44.65 2.62 -10.05
C ARG A 115 -43.38 3.47 -10.03
N PHE A 116 -43.52 4.78 -9.80
CA PHE A 116 -42.37 5.67 -9.70
C PHE A 116 -41.51 5.35 -8.45
N GLU A 117 -42.13 5.06 -7.32
CA GLU A 117 -41.43 4.65 -6.10
C GLU A 117 -40.69 3.33 -6.29
N MET A 118 -41.30 2.34 -6.95
CA MET A 118 -40.62 1.09 -7.30
C MET A 118 -39.42 1.32 -8.23
N PHE A 119 -39.60 2.11 -9.28
CA PHE A 119 -38.52 2.48 -10.20
C PHE A 119 -37.35 3.12 -9.46
N PHE A 120 -37.65 4.10 -8.60
CA PHE A 120 -36.62 4.81 -7.86
C PHE A 120 -35.93 3.91 -6.83
N CYS A 121 -36.69 3.07 -6.12
CA CYS A 121 -36.15 2.09 -5.17
C CYS A 121 -35.16 1.12 -5.85
N VAL A 122 -35.48 0.62 -7.04
CA VAL A 122 -34.58 -0.26 -7.79
C VAL A 122 -33.28 0.46 -8.13
N LEU A 123 -33.37 1.69 -8.66
CA LEU A 123 -32.18 2.47 -9.02
C LEU A 123 -31.34 2.84 -7.80
N GLU A 124 -31.97 3.27 -6.71
CA GLU A 124 -31.30 3.61 -5.47
C GLU A 124 -30.57 2.39 -4.89
N GLN A 125 -31.22 1.23 -4.84
CA GLN A 125 -30.59 0.00 -4.36
C GLN A 125 -29.40 -0.42 -5.24
N ALA A 126 -29.55 -0.37 -6.57
CA ALA A 126 -28.48 -0.68 -7.50
C ALA A 126 -27.29 0.29 -7.32
N LEU A 127 -27.56 1.58 -7.14
CA LEU A 127 -26.55 2.62 -6.90
C LEU A 127 -25.83 2.42 -5.56
N LEU A 128 -26.59 2.19 -4.47
CA LEU A 128 -26.03 2.00 -3.14
C LEU A 128 -25.15 0.75 -3.07
N LYS A 129 -25.54 -0.32 -3.79
CA LYS A 129 -24.78 -1.56 -3.92
C LYS A 129 -23.53 -1.40 -4.79
N SER A 130 -23.64 -0.66 -5.88
CA SER A 130 -22.55 -0.48 -6.86
C SER A 130 -21.44 0.44 -6.37
N PHE A 131 -21.78 1.44 -5.55
CA PHE A 131 -20.81 2.37 -4.98
C PHE A 131 -20.90 2.32 -3.46
N PRO A 132 -20.35 1.34 -2.75
CA PRO A 132 -20.47 1.27 -1.30
C PRO A 132 -19.75 2.43 -0.61
N GLU A 133 -20.30 2.93 0.50
CA GLU A 133 -19.64 3.91 1.35
C GLU A 133 -18.33 3.37 1.93
N LYS A 134 -17.30 4.21 1.91
CA LYS A 134 -16.01 3.92 2.51
C LYS A 134 -15.68 4.99 3.55
N ASN A 135 -15.15 4.52 4.67
CA ASN A 135 -14.57 5.38 5.69
C ASN A 135 -13.14 5.70 5.29
N TYR A 136 -12.72 6.95 5.45
CA TYR A 136 -11.31 7.28 5.54
C TYR A 136 -11.03 8.20 6.71
N LEU A 137 -9.82 8.06 7.24
CA LEU A 137 -9.31 8.89 8.31
C LEU A 137 -8.57 10.06 7.67
N GLU A 138 -9.12 11.26 7.80
CA GLU A 138 -8.42 12.46 7.36
C GLU A 138 -7.52 12.97 8.48
N ARG A 139 -6.20 12.96 8.24
CA ARG A 139 -5.25 13.64 9.14
C ARG A 139 -5.41 15.15 8.94
N SER A 140 -5.51 15.90 10.04
CA SER A 140 -5.61 17.37 10.01
C SER A 140 -4.43 18.07 9.33
N SER A 141 -3.30 17.38 9.14
CA SER A 141 -2.19 17.88 8.34
C SER A 141 -2.45 17.60 6.85
N LYS A 142 -2.56 18.68 6.06
CA LYS A 142 -2.61 18.57 4.60
C LYS A 142 -1.51 17.63 4.13
N PRO A 143 -1.83 16.51 3.48
CA PRO A 143 -0.81 15.60 2.99
C PRO A 143 0.08 16.41 2.05
N LYS A 144 1.40 16.41 2.30
CA LYS A 144 2.36 16.99 1.36
C LYS A 144 2.08 16.33 0.02
N LYS A 145 1.63 17.13 -0.96
CA LYS A 145 1.35 16.65 -2.31
C LYS A 145 2.57 15.86 -2.79
N ASN A 146 2.37 14.59 -3.08
CA ASN A 146 3.46 13.73 -3.49
C ASN A 146 3.95 14.19 -4.87
N PRO A 147 5.15 14.77 -5.00
CA PRO A 147 5.55 15.49 -6.20
C PRO A 147 5.73 14.57 -7.41
N TRP A 148 5.87 13.25 -7.20
CA TRP A 148 6.05 12.27 -8.27
C TRP A 148 4.79 11.48 -8.62
N PHE A 149 3.70 11.61 -7.87
CA PHE A 149 2.47 10.84 -8.11
C PHE A 149 1.40 11.74 -8.74
N ASP A 150 1.25 11.63 -10.05
CA ASP A 150 0.32 12.42 -10.85
C ASP A 150 -0.95 11.65 -11.22
N GLU A 151 -1.85 12.32 -11.94
CA GLU A 151 -3.12 11.73 -12.39
C GLU A 151 -2.91 10.57 -13.37
N SER A 152 -1.86 10.62 -14.20
CA SER A 152 -1.52 9.52 -15.11
C SER A 152 -1.21 8.24 -14.34
N LEU A 153 -0.36 8.32 -13.30
CA LEU A 153 -0.06 7.18 -12.44
C LEU A 153 -1.27 6.70 -11.64
N ARG A 154 -2.16 7.63 -11.27
CA ARG A 154 -3.43 7.28 -10.62
C ARG A 154 -4.31 6.42 -11.53
N LEU A 155 -4.50 6.84 -12.78
CA LEU A 155 -5.27 6.10 -13.78
C LEU A 155 -4.65 4.73 -14.06
N MET A 156 -3.32 4.66 -14.20
CA MET A 156 -2.63 3.37 -14.35
C MET A 156 -2.88 2.46 -13.14
N ARG A 157 -2.88 2.99 -11.91
CA ARG A 157 -3.18 2.19 -10.72
C ARG A 157 -4.61 1.64 -10.74
N GLU A 158 -5.57 2.47 -11.12
CA GLU A 158 -6.99 2.07 -11.19
C GLU A 158 -7.22 1.01 -12.28
N GLN A 159 -6.60 1.19 -13.45
CA GLN A 159 -6.62 0.18 -14.51
C GLN A 159 -5.97 -1.13 -14.09
N LEU A 160 -4.85 -1.08 -13.34
CA LEU A 160 -4.20 -2.29 -12.85
C LEU A 160 -5.08 -3.04 -11.85
N LYS A 161 -5.81 -2.32 -10.98
CA LYS A 161 -6.78 -2.95 -10.08
C LYS A 161 -7.86 -3.70 -10.85
N LEU A 162 -8.45 -3.05 -11.86
CA LEU A 162 -9.45 -3.67 -12.73
C LEU A 162 -8.90 -4.93 -13.41
N LEU A 163 -7.70 -4.85 -14.01
CA LEU A 163 -7.07 -6.00 -14.67
C LEU A 163 -6.77 -7.15 -13.68
N SER A 164 -6.35 -6.81 -12.46
CA SER A 164 -6.13 -7.79 -11.41
C SER A 164 -7.42 -8.52 -11.05
N GLU A 165 -8.52 -7.78 -10.86
CA GLU A 165 -9.84 -8.35 -10.58
C GLU A 165 -10.35 -9.25 -11.71
N VAL A 166 -10.29 -8.78 -12.96
CA VAL A 166 -10.68 -9.56 -14.15
C VAL A 166 -9.85 -10.85 -14.25
N SER A 167 -8.53 -10.75 -14.07
CA SER A 167 -7.64 -11.91 -14.13
C SER A 167 -7.95 -12.94 -13.04
N LYS A 168 -8.30 -12.50 -11.81
CA LYS A 168 -8.72 -13.37 -10.72
C LYS A 168 -10.09 -14.00 -10.96
N GLN A 169 -11.02 -13.26 -11.56
CA GLN A 169 -12.39 -13.73 -11.78
C GLN A 169 -12.48 -14.79 -12.88
N TYR A 170 -11.82 -14.57 -14.02
CA TYR A 170 -11.97 -15.45 -15.19
C TYR A 170 -10.83 -16.46 -15.35
N ASN A 171 -9.67 -16.19 -14.74
CA ASN A 171 -8.48 -17.05 -14.76
C ASN A 171 -8.08 -17.54 -16.17
N ARG A 172 -8.26 -16.68 -17.19
CA ARG A 172 -7.86 -16.98 -18.57
C ARG A 172 -6.40 -16.59 -18.76
N ALA A 173 -5.67 -17.38 -19.55
CA ALA A 173 -4.26 -17.13 -19.83
C ALA A 173 -4.00 -15.73 -20.40
N GLU A 174 -4.91 -15.23 -21.25
CA GLU A 174 -4.83 -13.88 -21.82
C GLU A 174 -4.98 -12.78 -20.76
N ASP A 175 -5.92 -12.91 -19.83
CA ASP A 175 -6.15 -11.93 -18.77
C ASP A 175 -4.96 -11.87 -17.79
N LEU A 176 -4.40 -13.03 -17.46
CA LEU A 176 -3.20 -13.14 -16.62
C LEU A 176 -1.98 -12.48 -17.28
N GLU A 177 -1.76 -12.73 -18.56
CA GLU A 177 -0.65 -12.13 -19.31
C GLU A 177 -0.83 -10.62 -19.47
N ASN A 178 -2.05 -10.16 -19.76
CA ASN A 178 -2.38 -8.74 -19.82
C ASN A 178 -2.13 -8.04 -18.48
N ASN A 179 -2.57 -8.64 -17.37
CA ASN A 179 -2.33 -8.12 -16.02
C ASN A 179 -0.83 -8.05 -15.69
N ARG A 180 -0.07 -9.12 -16.00
CA ARG A 180 1.38 -9.17 -15.79
C ARG A 180 2.12 -8.09 -16.59
N ARG A 181 1.80 -7.97 -17.89
CA ARG A 181 2.38 -6.94 -18.77
C ARG A 181 2.10 -5.54 -18.25
N PHE A 182 0.86 -5.27 -17.84
CA PHE A 182 0.47 -3.96 -17.33
C PHE A 182 1.11 -3.65 -15.97
N THR A 183 1.26 -4.66 -15.10
CA THR A 183 2.00 -4.53 -13.82
C THR A 183 3.44 -4.07 -14.06
N ILE A 184 4.13 -4.65 -15.05
CA ILE A 184 5.50 -4.26 -15.41
C ILE A 184 5.54 -2.81 -15.89
N GLN A 185 4.61 -2.41 -16.75
CA GLN A 185 4.51 -1.04 -17.26
C GLN A 185 4.27 -0.04 -16.12
N TYR A 186 3.36 -0.34 -15.20
CA TYR A 186 3.07 0.51 -14.04
C TYR A 186 4.28 0.63 -13.11
N LYS A 187 4.97 -0.48 -12.80
CA LYS A 187 6.21 -0.45 -11.99
C LYS A 187 7.29 0.42 -12.64
N GLN A 188 7.43 0.33 -13.97
CA GLN A 188 8.38 1.15 -14.72
C GLN A 188 7.99 2.64 -14.72
N ALA A 189 6.71 2.95 -14.88
CA ALA A 189 6.20 4.32 -14.83
C ALA A 189 6.44 4.95 -13.45
N ILE A 190 6.18 4.23 -12.35
CA ILE A 190 6.52 4.69 -11.00
C ILE A 190 8.02 5.00 -10.86
N LYS A 191 8.88 4.08 -11.35
CA LYS A 191 10.34 4.24 -11.27
C LYS A 191 10.79 5.51 -12.01
N ASN A 192 10.26 5.72 -13.22
CA ASN A 192 10.56 6.89 -14.02
C ASN A 192 10.06 8.19 -13.37
N ALA A 193 8.83 8.21 -12.87
CA ALA A 193 8.27 9.39 -12.21
C ALA A 193 9.06 9.79 -10.96
N LYS A 194 9.47 8.81 -10.14
CA LYS A 194 10.36 9.05 -8.98
C LYS A 194 11.71 9.63 -9.42
N LYS A 195 12.30 9.12 -10.49
CA LYS A 195 13.56 9.62 -11.04
C LYS A 195 13.40 11.08 -11.48
N VAL A 196 12.40 11.36 -12.32
CA VAL A 196 12.11 12.71 -12.83
C VAL A 196 11.87 13.70 -11.69
N ALA A 197 11.11 13.31 -10.66
CA ALA A 197 10.87 14.19 -9.52
C ALA A 197 12.14 14.49 -8.71
N ASN A 198 13.00 13.49 -8.52
CA ASN A 198 14.30 13.70 -7.87
C ASN A 198 15.21 14.60 -8.71
N ASP A 199 15.30 14.35 -10.02
CA ASP A 199 16.09 15.15 -10.96
C ASP A 199 15.61 16.60 -10.95
N ASN A 200 14.29 16.82 -11.03
CA ASN A 200 13.68 18.15 -10.93
C ASN A 200 13.98 18.83 -9.59
N ALA A 201 13.87 18.10 -8.48
CA ALA A 201 14.17 18.65 -7.16
C ALA A 201 15.65 19.07 -7.02
N ILE A 202 16.58 18.30 -7.58
CA ILE A 202 18.01 18.62 -7.58
C ILE A 202 18.30 19.83 -8.47
N ASN A 203 17.74 19.86 -9.68
CA ASN A 203 17.99 20.90 -10.68
C ASN A 203 17.39 22.26 -10.29
N THR A 204 16.29 22.26 -9.54
CA THR A 204 15.63 23.50 -9.07
C THR A 204 16.13 23.97 -7.70
N ALA A 205 16.94 23.17 -7.00
CA ALA A 205 17.45 23.53 -5.69
C ALA A 205 18.52 24.63 -5.76
N ARG A 206 18.47 25.57 -4.82
CA ARG A 206 19.51 26.60 -4.63
C ARG A 206 20.91 25.99 -4.39
N ASN A 207 20.97 24.79 -3.82
CA ASN A 207 22.20 24.02 -3.66
C ASN A 207 21.95 22.56 -4.07
N PRO A 208 22.24 22.20 -5.35
CA PRO A 208 21.99 20.87 -5.89
C PRO A 208 22.73 19.75 -5.12
N THR A 209 23.98 19.98 -4.74
CA THR A 209 24.80 19.00 -4.00
C THR A 209 24.22 18.67 -2.63
N LYS A 210 23.74 19.68 -1.89
CA LYS A 210 23.07 19.48 -0.60
C LYS A 210 21.73 18.78 -0.78
N CYS A 211 20.95 19.16 -1.80
CA CYS A 211 19.68 18.50 -2.12
C CYS A 211 19.89 17.00 -2.43
N MET A 212 20.85 16.68 -3.29
CA MET A 212 21.20 15.31 -3.65
C MET A 212 21.62 14.49 -2.42
N ARG A 213 22.49 15.04 -1.56
CA ARG A 213 22.88 14.39 -0.30
C ARG A 213 21.68 14.14 0.62
N ASN A 214 20.77 15.10 0.72
CA ASN A 214 19.56 14.92 1.52
C ASN A 214 18.66 13.81 0.96
N ILE A 215 18.48 13.73 -0.36
CA ILE A 215 17.71 12.66 -1.00
C ILE A 215 18.35 11.30 -0.72
N ILE A 216 19.68 11.18 -0.83
CA ILE A 216 20.43 9.96 -0.51
C ILE A 216 20.24 9.58 0.96
N ASN A 217 20.42 10.53 1.87
CA ASN A 217 20.30 10.30 3.32
C ASN A 217 18.86 9.90 3.72
N GLN A 218 17.84 10.49 3.07
CA GLN A 218 16.44 10.08 3.28
C GLN A 218 16.16 8.64 2.81
N LYS A 219 16.93 8.12 1.86
CA LYS A 219 16.76 6.77 1.32
C LYS A 219 17.63 5.71 2.00
N LYS A 220 18.68 6.12 2.72
CA LYS A 220 19.54 5.20 3.47
C LYS A 220 18.89 4.64 4.73
N GLY A 221 17.73 5.15 5.15
CA GLY A 221 17.17 4.84 6.46
C GLY A 221 18.06 5.40 7.57
N THR A 222 17.48 5.63 8.74
CA THR A 222 18.24 5.85 9.98
C THR A 222 18.85 4.52 10.40
N GLU A 223 19.83 4.03 9.66
CA GLU A 223 20.79 3.07 10.20
C GLU A 223 21.88 3.88 10.91
N GLU A 224 21.80 3.95 12.24
CA GLU A 224 22.81 4.59 13.10
C GLU A 224 24.19 3.91 13.06
N ASN A 225 24.45 2.96 12.15
CA ASN A 225 25.69 2.17 12.12
C ASN A 225 26.47 2.22 10.80
N CYS A 226 26.20 3.16 9.89
CA CYS A 226 27.11 3.41 8.77
C CYS A 226 28.05 4.56 9.10
N LEU A 227 29.31 4.23 9.43
CA LEU A 227 30.43 5.17 9.54
C LEU A 227 30.32 6.26 8.47
N LEU A 228 30.12 7.50 8.89
CA LEU A 228 30.05 8.62 7.98
C LEU A 228 31.42 8.77 7.30
N PRO A 229 31.50 9.29 6.06
CA PRO A 229 32.79 9.62 5.44
C PRO A 229 33.66 10.54 6.31
N GLN A 230 33.04 11.30 7.21
CA GLN A 230 33.71 12.12 8.21
C GLN A 230 34.38 11.29 9.31
N ASP A 231 33.81 10.14 9.67
CA ASP A 231 34.39 9.19 10.64
C ASP A 231 35.58 8.45 10.01
N PHE A 232 35.49 8.12 8.72
CA PHE A 232 36.62 7.59 7.94
C PHE A 232 37.76 8.61 7.85
N SER A 233 37.45 9.87 7.57
CA SER A 233 38.45 10.96 7.52
C SER A 233 39.10 11.22 8.88
N LYS A 234 38.31 11.17 9.98
CA LYS A 234 38.83 11.27 11.35
C LYS A 234 39.71 10.10 11.72
N PHE A 235 39.35 8.88 11.33
CA PHE A 235 40.16 7.69 11.57
C PHE A 235 41.54 7.82 10.90
N PHE A 236 41.59 8.23 9.64
CA PHE A 236 42.88 8.42 8.94
C PHE A 236 43.68 9.60 9.49
N ALA A 237 43.03 10.70 9.88
CA ALA A 237 43.73 11.80 10.55
C ALA A 237 44.33 11.37 11.90
N GLN A 238 43.59 10.59 12.70
CA GLN A 238 44.08 10.07 13.99
C GLN A 238 45.14 8.98 13.84
N VAL A 239 45.11 8.20 12.75
CA VAL A 239 46.15 7.22 12.43
C VAL A 239 47.41 7.90 11.89
N ALA A 240 47.25 8.99 11.12
CA ALA A 240 48.37 9.79 10.61
C ALA A 240 49.05 10.64 11.70
N ASP A 241 48.33 11.02 12.76
CA ASP A 241 48.88 11.73 13.93
C ASP A 241 49.62 10.82 14.92
N LYS A 242 49.62 9.49 14.71
CA LYS A 242 50.52 8.59 15.47
C LYS A 242 51.93 8.67 14.87
N PRO A 243 52.97 8.99 15.67
CA PRO A 243 54.15 9.64 15.12
C PRO A 243 54.98 8.74 14.20
N ILE A 244 55.52 9.39 13.17
CA ILE A 244 56.65 8.99 12.30
C ILE A 244 57.96 8.76 13.11
N ASP A 245 57.91 8.68 14.44
CA ASP A 245 59.07 8.53 15.33
C ASP A 245 59.60 7.09 15.45
N LYS A 246 59.07 6.14 14.66
CA LYS A 246 59.55 4.74 14.60
C LYS A 246 60.08 4.31 13.23
N ILE A 247 60.43 5.24 12.34
CA ILE A 247 61.18 4.89 11.12
C ILE A 247 62.68 4.92 11.48
N PRO A 248 63.40 3.78 11.48
CA PRO A 248 64.84 3.78 11.68
C PRO A 248 65.49 4.62 10.58
N ARG A 249 66.25 5.65 10.96
CA ARG A 249 67.10 6.36 10.00
C ARG A 249 68.14 5.38 9.47
N MET A 250 68.07 5.01 8.20
CA MET A 250 69.16 4.31 7.53
C MET A 250 70.34 5.28 7.41
N THR A 251 71.38 5.03 8.19
CA THR A 251 72.70 5.61 7.98
C THR A 251 73.37 4.90 6.80
N LEU A 252 73.78 5.68 5.80
CA LEU A 252 74.72 5.30 4.76
C LEU A 252 76.13 5.08 5.35
#